data_AF-A0A8B8PN79-F1
#
_entry.id   AF-A0A8B8PN79-F1
#
_cell.length_a   1.000
_cell.length_b   1.000
_cell.length_c   1.000
_cell.angle_alpha   90.00
_cell.angle_beta   90.00
_cell.angle_gamma   90.00
#
_symmetry.space_group_name_H-M   'P 1'
#
loop_
_entity.id
_entity.type
_entity.pdbx_description
1 polymer ?
#
loop_
_entity_poly.entity_id
_entity_poly.type
_entity_poly.pdbx_seq_one_letter_code
_entity_poly.pdbx_strand_id
1 'polypeptide(L)'
;MTDEVVSDLNQVLQEFEEVSDASSDIDDNPSIDEDPTEWHIIGGFSNQLSRQLGSNSLQNSALKKLRSHKSLPAKSKPLNVIFVDHRRSNCFFLPRDQGDCGSCYAFAFVAALEWLHCKETGKLTPFSEQYIIDCGSRAGLNGCSGGDILLTGKFAHDFGLELLDNYPYKEREDECPYEESTEASAMGYMRVHLEDVVRIRFELLEKYVKFSPMLVGISTSLEFDEYGGGVHSGSDCSKEEDHVMLLIGHGREDGKDYWLLRNSHSVDWGEEGYYKLDKKAGCIRTHGYMFGTSNGKKTRISAKQNEKNNRKIIERRYKEFLLRTTSVANDG
;
A
#
# COMPACT_ATOMS: atom_id res chain seq x y z
N MET A 1 21.36 -27.17 -3.16
CA MET A 1 20.16 -26.38 -3.50
C MET A 1 20.47 -25.70 -4.81
N THR A 2 19.71 -26.08 -5.83
CA THR A 2 20.11 -26.16 -7.23
C THR A 2 19.89 -24.86 -7.99
N ASP A 3 20.71 -24.65 -9.02
CA ASP A 3 20.77 -23.51 -9.94
C ASP A 3 19.46 -23.24 -10.74
N GLU A 4 18.39 -24.00 -10.49
CA GLU A 4 17.06 -23.81 -11.12
C GLU A 4 16.28 -22.62 -10.55
N VAL A 5 16.46 -22.27 -9.26
CA VAL A 5 15.70 -21.15 -8.64
C VAL A 5 16.20 -19.77 -9.10
N VAL A 6 17.48 -19.67 -9.50
CA VAL A 6 18.08 -18.43 -10.02
C VAL A 6 17.71 -18.20 -11.49
N SER A 7 17.43 -19.27 -12.24
CA SER A 7 17.00 -19.19 -13.65
C SER A 7 15.59 -18.59 -13.79
N ASP A 8 14.65 -18.99 -12.93
CA ASP A 8 13.27 -18.51 -12.99
C ASP A 8 13.15 -17.04 -12.55
N LEU A 9 14.00 -16.56 -11.64
CA LEU A 9 14.01 -15.16 -11.23
C LEU A 9 14.50 -14.24 -12.34
N ASN A 10 15.54 -14.65 -13.09
CA ASN A 10 16.06 -13.90 -14.23
C ASN A 10 15.09 -13.91 -15.42
N GLN A 11 14.31 -14.98 -15.61
CA GLN A 11 13.30 -15.04 -16.65
C GLN A 11 12.11 -14.13 -16.34
N VAL A 12 11.68 -14.05 -15.07
CA VAL A 12 10.67 -13.08 -14.64
C VAL A 12 11.20 -11.64 -14.75
N LEU A 13 12.45 -11.37 -14.41
CA LEU A 13 13.05 -10.03 -14.55
C LEU A 13 13.24 -9.63 -16.03
N GLN A 14 13.62 -10.56 -16.91
CA GLN A 14 13.75 -10.31 -18.35
C GLN A 14 12.40 -10.08 -19.04
N GLU A 15 11.34 -10.80 -18.68
CA GLU A 15 10.00 -10.53 -19.21
C GLU A 15 9.47 -9.15 -18.76
N PHE A 16 9.94 -8.63 -17.63
CA PHE A 16 9.65 -7.26 -17.19
C PHE A 16 10.52 -6.19 -17.90
N GLU A 17 11.75 -6.52 -18.31
CA GLU A 17 12.64 -5.62 -19.08
C GLU A 17 12.27 -5.57 -20.58
N GLU A 18 11.84 -6.68 -21.20
CA GLU A 18 11.47 -6.71 -22.62
C GLU A 18 10.21 -5.87 -22.94
N VAL A 19 9.34 -5.62 -21.96
CA VAL A 19 8.21 -4.66 -22.10
C VAL A 19 8.70 -3.20 -22.09
N SER A 20 9.95 -2.94 -21.66
CA SER A 20 10.55 -1.60 -21.60
C SER A 20 11.45 -1.24 -22.80
N ASP A 21 11.97 -2.21 -23.53
CA ASP A 21 12.95 -1.98 -24.62
C ASP A 21 12.38 -1.91 -26.04
N ALA A 22 11.06 -2.04 -26.23
CA ALA A 22 10.43 -1.87 -27.56
C ALA A 22 10.32 -0.39 -28.02
N SER A 23 11.21 0.51 -27.58
CA SER A 23 11.20 1.93 -27.99
C SER A 23 12.54 2.53 -28.41
N SER A 24 13.60 1.74 -28.58
CA SER A 24 14.87 2.25 -29.09
C SER A 24 15.01 2.01 -30.60
N ASP A 25 14.37 2.87 -31.39
CA ASP A 25 14.81 3.19 -32.76
C ASP A 25 14.11 4.49 -33.18
N ILE A 26 14.74 5.65 -32.93
CA ILE A 26 14.65 6.87 -33.73
C ILE A 26 15.83 7.78 -33.35
N ASP A 27 16.51 8.24 -34.40
CA ASP A 27 17.78 8.97 -34.46
C ASP A 27 17.86 10.30 -33.68
N ASP A 28 19.10 10.59 -33.27
CA ASP A 28 19.62 11.87 -32.78
C ASP A 28 19.45 13.03 -33.79
N ASN A 29 18.64 14.05 -33.46
CA ASN A 29 19.01 15.47 -33.64
C ASN A 29 18.05 16.41 -32.86
N PRO A 30 18.54 17.46 -32.17
CA PRO A 30 17.77 18.21 -31.19
C PRO A 30 17.16 19.47 -31.80
N SER A 31 15.84 19.48 -32.00
CA SER A 31 15.04 20.70 -31.95
C SER A 31 13.56 20.37 -32.13
N ILE A 32 12.73 21.09 -31.37
CA ILE A 32 11.26 21.19 -31.43
C ILE A 32 10.57 20.49 -30.25
N ASP A 33 9.88 21.34 -29.46
CA ASP A 33 8.93 21.02 -28.40
C ASP A 33 7.93 19.93 -28.83
N GLU A 34 8.03 18.73 -28.25
CA GLU A 34 6.89 17.81 -28.14
C GLU A 34 6.79 17.27 -26.71
N ASP A 35 5.72 17.68 -26.05
CA ASP A 35 5.26 17.29 -24.72
C ASP A 35 4.71 15.85 -24.76
N PRO A 36 5.17 14.89 -23.93
CA PRO A 36 4.68 13.51 -23.94
C PRO A 36 3.27 13.35 -23.32
N THR A 37 2.45 14.40 -23.30
CA THR A 37 1.01 14.31 -23.06
C THR A 37 0.22 14.26 -24.36
N GLU A 38 0.08 13.07 -24.94
CA GLU A 38 -1.12 12.73 -25.72
C GLU A 38 -1.99 11.74 -24.93
N TRP A 39 -2.75 12.29 -23.99
CA TRP A 39 -3.96 11.66 -23.47
C TRP A 39 -5.12 12.62 -23.75
N HIS A 40 -5.80 12.38 -24.87
CA HIS A 40 -6.95 13.19 -25.26
C HIS A 40 -8.08 13.08 -24.23
N ILE A 41 -8.43 14.21 -23.63
CA ILE A 41 -9.70 14.43 -22.96
C ILE A 41 -10.79 14.46 -24.03
N ILE A 42 -11.61 13.42 -24.11
CA ILE A 42 -12.93 13.49 -24.75
C ILE A 42 -13.97 13.55 -23.63
N GLY A 43 -14.61 14.71 -23.53
CA GLY A 43 -15.64 14.99 -22.52
C GLY A 43 -16.98 14.31 -22.80
N GLY A 44 -17.77 14.19 -21.73
CA GLY A 44 -19.23 14.21 -21.78
C GLY A 44 -19.92 12.88 -21.47
N PHE A 45 -20.37 12.69 -20.22
CA PHE A 45 -21.80 12.58 -19.90
C PHE A 45 -22.01 12.80 -18.39
N SER A 46 -22.89 13.76 -18.06
CA SER A 46 -23.37 14.07 -16.71
C SER A 46 -24.71 13.38 -16.42
N ASN A 47 -25.04 13.32 -15.11
CA ASN A 47 -26.36 13.28 -14.46
C ASN A 47 -26.99 11.92 -14.08
N GLN A 48 -26.92 11.62 -12.78
CA GLN A 48 -28.03 11.39 -11.83
C GLN A 48 -27.35 11.14 -10.47
N LEU A 49 -27.54 11.90 -9.38
CA LEU A 49 -28.78 12.12 -8.67
C LEU A 49 -28.62 13.34 -7.74
N SER A 50 -29.49 14.34 -7.87
CA SER A 50 -29.71 15.38 -6.85
C SER A 50 -31.17 15.83 -6.95
N ARG A 51 -32.06 15.24 -6.13
CA ARG A 51 -33.34 15.83 -5.73
C ARG A 51 -33.80 15.24 -4.39
N GLN A 52 -33.50 15.95 -3.30
CA GLN A 52 -34.53 16.49 -2.42
C GLN A 52 -33.90 17.52 -1.48
N LEU A 53 -34.26 18.79 -1.71
CA LEU A 53 -33.98 19.89 -0.79
C LEU A 53 -35.01 19.86 0.33
N GLY A 54 -34.54 19.83 1.58
CA GLY A 54 -35.26 20.33 2.74
C GLY A 54 -34.51 21.55 3.27
N SER A 55 -35.17 22.71 3.19
CA SER A 55 -34.71 24.03 3.62
C SER A 55 -34.17 24.06 5.06
N ASN A 56 -33.12 24.86 5.32
CA ASN A 56 -33.02 25.60 6.58
C ASN A 56 -32.19 26.89 6.41
N SER A 57 -32.81 28.00 6.80
CA SER A 57 -32.47 29.40 6.53
C SER A 57 -31.36 30.00 7.42
N LEU A 58 -30.34 29.23 7.81
CA LEU A 58 -29.35 29.69 8.80
C LEU A 58 -27.96 30.06 8.26
N GLN A 59 -27.71 29.98 6.95
CA GLN A 59 -26.36 30.23 6.39
C GLN A 59 -26.12 31.63 5.80
N ASN A 60 -27.14 32.48 5.67
CA ASN A 60 -26.96 33.83 5.10
C ASN A 60 -26.47 34.91 6.07
N SER A 61 -26.33 34.59 7.37
CA SER A 61 -25.76 35.51 8.38
C SER A 61 -24.22 35.47 8.41
N ALA A 62 -23.63 34.29 8.18
CA ALA A 62 -22.18 34.09 8.29
C ALA A 62 -21.38 34.77 7.16
N LEU A 63 -21.93 34.83 5.94
CA LEU A 63 -21.24 35.40 4.77
C LEU A 63 -21.19 36.93 4.75
N LYS A 64 -22.05 37.61 5.53
CA LYS A 64 -22.02 39.09 5.65
C LYS A 64 -20.99 39.58 6.66
N LYS A 65 -20.59 38.76 7.64
CA LYS A 65 -19.54 39.11 8.64
C LYS A 65 -18.11 39.04 8.09
N LEU A 66 -17.90 38.40 6.93
CA LEU A 66 -16.58 38.21 6.31
C LEU A 66 -16.03 39.45 5.56
N ARG A 67 -16.81 40.53 5.42
CA ARG A 67 -16.37 41.73 4.66
C ARG A 67 -15.97 42.95 5.50
N SER A 68 -15.88 42.83 6.82
CA SER A 68 -15.50 43.96 7.67
C SER A 68 -14.53 43.60 8.78
N HIS A 69 -13.29 43.20 8.46
CA HIS A 69 -12.20 43.35 9.42
C HIS A 69 -10.93 43.88 8.76
N LYS A 70 -10.58 45.09 9.20
CA LYS A 70 -9.32 45.80 8.98
C LYS A 70 -8.12 44.95 9.44
N SER A 71 -7.01 45.18 8.75
CA SER A 71 -5.66 44.65 8.96
C SER A 71 -5.15 44.63 10.41
N LEU A 72 -4.48 43.54 10.79
CA LEU A 72 -3.44 43.49 11.83
C LEU A 72 -2.27 42.59 11.35
N PRO A 73 -1.01 42.92 11.67
CA PRO A 73 0.15 42.13 11.26
C PRO A 73 0.56 41.13 12.35
N ALA A 74 0.79 39.88 11.98
CA ALA A 74 1.59 38.93 12.77
C ALA A 74 2.00 37.78 11.87
N LYS A 75 3.27 37.36 11.93
CA LYS A 75 3.81 36.18 11.25
C LYS A 75 2.86 35.00 11.46
N SER A 76 2.05 34.68 10.46
CA SER A 76 1.19 33.50 10.50
C SER A 76 2.12 32.30 10.57
N LYS A 77 1.99 31.48 11.62
CA LYS A 77 2.47 30.10 11.57
C LYS A 77 2.03 29.52 10.21
N PRO A 78 2.94 28.92 9.43
CA PRO A 78 2.55 28.45 8.11
C PRO A 78 1.39 27.46 8.26
N LEU A 79 0.38 27.59 7.41
CA LEU A 79 -0.83 26.78 7.49
C LEU A 79 -0.51 25.32 7.16
N ASN A 80 -1.06 24.39 7.95
CA ASN A 80 -1.05 22.97 7.61
C ASN A 80 -2.07 22.73 6.50
N VAL A 81 -1.58 22.46 5.29
CA VAL A 81 -2.35 22.24 4.07
C VAL A 81 -2.13 20.81 3.60
N ILE A 82 -3.18 20.01 3.58
CA ILE A 82 -3.15 18.64 3.08
C ILE A 82 -3.71 18.60 1.66
N PHE A 83 -2.91 18.16 0.68
CA PHE A 83 -3.31 18.13 -0.74
C PHE A 83 -3.97 16.80 -1.11
N VAL A 84 -3.35 15.69 -0.71
CA VAL A 84 -3.88 14.32 -0.90
C VAL A 84 -3.79 13.60 0.44
N ASP A 85 -4.88 12.93 0.83
CA ASP A 85 -4.94 12.16 2.08
C ASP A 85 -6.01 11.08 1.98
N HIS A 86 -5.57 9.85 1.73
CA HIS A 86 -6.46 8.70 1.63
C HIS A 86 -7.04 8.26 2.98
N ARG A 87 -6.60 8.78 4.13
CA ARG A 87 -7.27 8.53 5.44
C ARG A 87 -8.69 9.10 5.47
N ARG A 88 -8.95 10.10 4.62
CA ARG A 88 -10.29 10.67 4.45
C ARG A 88 -11.24 9.73 3.70
N SER A 89 -10.73 8.63 3.16
CA SER A 89 -11.57 7.52 2.72
C SER A 89 -12.04 6.70 3.91
N ASN A 90 -13.19 6.06 3.80
CA ASN A 90 -13.66 5.05 4.76
C ASN A 90 -13.07 3.65 4.49
N CYS A 91 -11.91 3.59 3.81
CA CYS A 91 -11.31 2.37 3.30
C CYS A 91 -9.97 2.03 3.95
N PHE A 92 -9.74 2.46 5.18
CA PHE A 92 -8.60 2.01 5.98
C PHE A 92 -9.08 1.48 7.32
N PHE A 93 -8.46 0.39 7.76
CA PHE A 93 -8.39 0.07 9.18
C PHE A 93 -7.41 1.04 9.87
N LEU A 94 -7.45 1.10 11.19
CA LEU A 94 -6.38 1.74 11.96
C LEU A 94 -5.02 1.07 11.66
N PRO A 95 -3.89 1.80 11.70
CA PRO A 95 -2.56 1.20 11.66
C PRO A 95 -2.43 0.05 12.66
N ARG A 96 -1.95 -1.09 12.15
CA ARG A 96 -1.70 -2.31 12.95
C ARG A 96 -0.25 -2.32 13.42
N ASP A 97 0.09 -3.28 14.25
CA ASP A 97 1.42 -3.41 14.87
C ASP A 97 2.12 -4.69 14.40
N GLN A 98 3.32 -4.54 13.82
CA GLN A 98 4.19 -5.64 13.42
C GLN A 98 5.10 -6.13 14.54
N GLY A 99 5.23 -5.36 15.63
CA GLY A 99 6.13 -5.65 16.75
C GLY A 99 7.56 -6.00 16.32
N ASP A 100 8.14 -7.02 16.95
CA ASP A 100 9.54 -7.43 16.76
C ASP A 100 9.79 -8.29 15.51
N CYS A 101 8.77 -8.49 14.68
CA CYS A 101 8.86 -9.25 13.43
C CYS A 101 9.07 -8.30 12.24
N GLY A 102 10.15 -8.51 11.46
CA GLY A 102 10.48 -7.78 10.23
C GLY A 102 9.51 -8.07 9.08
N SER A 103 8.25 -7.72 9.28
CA SER A 103 7.09 -8.05 8.43
C SER A 103 6.42 -6.82 7.82
N CYS A 104 7.06 -5.65 7.88
CA CYS A 104 6.58 -4.38 7.33
C CYS A 104 6.06 -4.49 5.89
N TYR A 105 6.74 -5.28 5.05
CA TYR A 105 6.33 -5.57 3.68
C TYR A 105 4.90 -6.16 3.61
N ALA A 106 4.58 -7.12 4.48
CA ALA A 106 3.28 -7.78 4.52
C ALA A 106 2.19 -6.81 5.01
N PHE A 107 2.47 -6.02 6.04
CA PHE A 107 1.53 -5.02 6.57
C PHE A 107 1.23 -3.90 5.58
N ALA A 108 2.25 -3.34 4.93
CA ALA A 108 2.07 -2.31 3.92
C ALA A 108 1.26 -2.86 2.73
N PHE A 109 1.58 -4.07 2.28
CA PHE A 109 0.90 -4.75 1.18
C PHE A 109 -0.57 -5.04 1.50
N VAL A 110 -0.86 -5.60 2.67
CA VAL A 110 -2.23 -5.85 3.14
C VAL A 110 -3.02 -4.55 3.20
N ALA A 111 -2.47 -3.49 3.81
CA ALA A 111 -3.17 -2.20 3.90
C ALA A 111 -3.50 -1.59 2.53
N ALA A 112 -2.63 -1.76 1.53
CA ALA A 112 -2.88 -1.32 0.16
C ALA A 112 -4.06 -2.06 -0.48
N LEU A 113 -4.12 -3.38 -0.32
CA LEU A 113 -5.17 -4.21 -0.89
C LEU A 113 -6.50 -4.13 -0.15
N GLU A 114 -6.48 -3.96 1.17
CA GLU A 114 -7.69 -3.67 1.95
C GLU A 114 -8.34 -2.36 1.47
N TRP A 115 -7.52 -1.33 1.27
CA TRP A 115 -7.98 -0.07 0.72
C TRP A 115 -8.59 -0.24 -0.66
N LEU A 116 -7.86 -0.91 -1.55
CA LEU A 116 -8.32 -1.12 -2.92
C LEU A 116 -9.61 -1.94 -2.98
N HIS A 117 -9.67 -3.07 -2.25
CA HIS A 117 -10.84 -3.92 -2.17
C HIS A 117 -12.06 -3.14 -1.66
N CYS A 118 -11.89 -2.30 -0.65
CA CYS A 118 -12.95 -1.42 -0.16
C CYS A 118 -13.38 -0.40 -1.20
N LYS A 119 -12.44 0.20 -1.94
CA LYS A 119 -12.76 1.17 -3.00
C LYS A 119 -13.58 0.56 -4.13
N GLU A 120 -13.37 -0.71 -4.44
CA GLU A 120 -14.08 -1.39 -5.53
C GLU A 120 -15.40 -2.01 -5.10
N THR A 121 -15.45 -2.60 -3.91
CA THR A 121 -16.61 -3.38 -3.44
C THR A 121 -17.49 -2.62 -2.46
N GLY A 122 -16.98 -1.54 -1.86
CA GLY A 122 -17.60 -0.86 -0.73
C GLY A 122 -17.47 -1.61 0.60
N LYS A 123 -16.75 -2.74 0.63
CA LYS A 123 -16.55 -3.56 1.83
C LYS A 123 -15.11 -3.49 2.31
N LEU A 124 -14.93 -3.00 3.53
CA LEU A 124 -13.64 -3.06 4.22
C LEU A 124 -13.45 -4.46 4.82
N THR A 125 -12.64 -5.29 4.16
CA THR A 125 -12.39 -6.70 4.52
C THR A 125 -10.98 -6.82 5.10
N PRO A 126 -10.79 -7.40 6.30
CA PRO A 126 -9.45 -7.54 6.88
C PRO A 126 -8.73 -8.80 6.35
N PHE A 127 -7.49 -8.64 5.88
CA PHE A 127 -6.62 -9.75 5.46
C PHE A 127 -5.50 -10.02 6.46
N SER A 128 -4.99 -11.25 6.44
CA SER A 128 -3.96 -11.76 7.34
C SER A 128 -2.56 -11.48 6.82
N GLU A 129 -1.79 -10.69 7.57
CA GLU A 129 -0.34 -10.55 7.40
C GLU A 129 0.38 -11.86 7.75
N GLN A 130 -0.08 -12.56 8.78
CA GLN A 130 0.53 -13.82 9.24
C GLN A 130 0.56 -14.89 8.16
N TYR A 131 -0.49 -14.97 7.33
CA TYR A 131 -0.54 -15.90 6.23
C TYR A 131 0.55 -15.63 5.18
N ILE A 132 0.87 -14.35 4.92
CA ILE A 132 1.98 -13.97 4.03
C ILE A 132 3.32 -14.38 4.67
N ILE A 133 3.48 -14.15 5.98
CA ILE A 133 4.70 -14.48 6.72
C ILE A 133 4.98 -15.99 6.70
N ASP A 134 4.00 -16.80 7.07
CA ASP A 134 4.18 -18.24 7.26
C ASP A 134 4.22 -19.01 5.93
N CYS A 135 3.45 -18.58 4.94
CA CYS A 135 3.34 -19.29 3.65
C CYS A 135 4.17 -18.65 2.53
N GLY A 136 4.73 -17.45 2.76
CA GLY A 136 5.42 -16.62 1.76
C GLY A 136 6.71 -17.22 1.22
N SER A 137 7.33 -18.15 1.94
CA SER A 137 8.52 -18.88 1.46
C SER A 137 8.28 -19.60 0.14
N ARG A 138 7.03 -19.99 -0.17
CA ARG A 138 6.63 -20.53 -1.48
C ARG A 138 6.83 -19.56 -2.65
N ALA A 139 6.93 -18.26 -2.37
CA ALA A 139 7.22 -17.20 -3.33
C ALA A 139 8.61 -16.58 -3.11
N GLY A 140 9.44 -17.13 -2.21
CA GLY A 140 10.78 -16.61 -1.90
C GLY A 140 10.82 -15.51 -0.84
N LEU A 141 9.75 -15.30 -0.07
CA LEU A 141 9.75 -14.38 1.07
C LEU A 141 10.41 -15.01 2.30
N ASN A 142 10.95 -14.19 3.21
CA ASN A 142 11.75 -14.64 4.35
C ASN A 142 11.06 -14.39 5.70
N GLY A 143 9.73 -14.50 5.77
CA GLY A 143 8.98 -14.42 7.02
C GLY A 143 9.22 -13.11 7.78
N CYS A 144 9.72 -13.21 9.02
CA CYS A 144 10.09 -12.09 9.87
C CYS A 144 11.49 -11.53 9.57
N SER A 145 12.26 -12.15 8.67
CA SER A 145 13.57 -11.66 8.21
C SER A 145 13.46 -10.72 6.99
N GLY A 146 12.24 -10.30 6.62
CA GLY A 146 11.98 -9.37 5.53
C GLY A 146 11.37 -10.00 4.28
N GLY A 147 10.98 -9.14 3.35
CA GLY A 147 10.31 -9.53 2.12
C GLY A 147 10.34 -8.42 1.08
N ASP A 148 10.34 -8.81 -0.19
CA ASP A 148 10.32 -7.89 -1.33
C ASP A 148 8.88 -7.58 -1.78
N ILE A 149 8.65 -6.34 -2.22
CA ILE A 149 7.33 -5.85 -2.63
C ILE A 149 6.77 -6.66 -3.82
N LEU A 150 7.60 -6.95 -4.83
CA LEU A 150 7.19 -7.69 -6.02
C LEU A 150 6.97 -9.17 -5.72
N LEU A 151 7.82 -9.79 -4.89
CA LEU A 151 7.60 -11.16 -4.43
C LEU A 151 6.33 -11.29 -3.58
N THR A 152 5.99 -10.26 -2.80
CA THR A 152 4.72 -10.22 -2.06
C THR A 152 3.52 -10.13 -3.01
N GLY A 153 3.65 -9.33 -4.08
CA GLY A 153 2.70 -9.31 -5.19
C GLY A 153 2.51 -10.68 -5.84
N LYS A 154 3.63 -11.36 -6.15
CA LYS A 154 3.63 -12.71 -6.70
C LYS A 154 2.95 -13.71 -5.76
N PHE A 155 3.24 -13.64 -4.46
CA PHE A 155 2.59 -14.48 -3.46
C PHE A 155 1.06 -14.33 -3.47
N ALA A 156 0.58 -13.08 -3.43
CA ALA A 156 -0.85 -12.78 -3.44
C ALA A 156 -1.55 -13.19 -4.75
N HIS A 157 -0.80 -13.25 -5.86
CA HIS A 157 -1.30 -13.76 -7.12
C HIS A 157 -1.41 -15.30 -7.13
N ASP A 158 -0.32 -15.98 -6.82
CA ASP A 158 -0.24 -17.44 -6.95
C ASP A 158 -1.05 -18.13 -5.84
N PHE A 159 -0.85 -17.71 -4.59
CA PHE A 159 -1.35 -18.38 -3.38
C PHE A 159 -2.50 -17.64 -2.70
N GLY A 160 -2.78 -16.40 -3.11
CA GLY A 160 -3.84 -15.56 -2.55
C GLY A 160 -3.48 -14.95 -1.19
N LEU A 161 -4.49 -14.35 -0.57
CA LEU A 161 -4.49 -13.79 0.78
C LEU A 161 -5.57 -14.46 1.61
N GLU A 162 -5.31 -14.69 2.89
CA GLU A 162 -6.31 -15.21 3.83
C GLU A 162 -6.95 -14.09 4.64
N LEU A 163 -8.15 -14.32 5.18
CA LEU A 163 -8.83 -13.38 6.07
C LEU A 163 -8.15 -13.34 7.44
N LEU A 164 -8.08 -12.15 8.04
CA LEU A 164 -7.49 -11.96 9.37
C LEU A 164 -8.17 -12.82 10.44
N ASP A 165 -9.50 -12.93 10.40
CA ASP A 165 -10.27 -13.74 11.37
C ASP A 165 -9.93 -15.24 11.30
N ASN A 166 -9.52 -15.73 10.13
CA ASN A 166 -9.16 -17.13 9.93
C ASN A 166 -7.71 -17.40 10.36
N TYR A 167 -6.83 -16.41 10.25
CA TYR A 167 -5.41 -16.54 10.51
C TYR A 167 -4.87 -15.27 11.19
N PRO A 168 -5.06 -15.13 12.52
CA PRO A 168 -4.62 -13.95 13.25
C PRO A 168 -3.10 -13.79 13.30
N TYR A 169 -2.65 -12.54 13.46
CA TYR A 169 -1.25 -12.19 13.63
C TYR A 169 -0.67 -12.70 14.96
N LYS A 170 0.59 -13.18 14.91
CA LYS A 170 1.29 -13.82 16.03
C LYS A 170 2.66 -13.18 16.33
N GLU A 171 3.10 -12.21 15.54
CA GLU A 171 4.37 -11.51 15.74
C GLU A 171 5.61 -12.44 15.71
N ARG A 172 5.52 -13.54 14.98
CA ARG A 172 6.60 -14.53 14.81
C ARG A 172 6.31 -15.39 13.60
N GLU A 173 7.33 -16.07 13.10
CA GLU A 173 7.16 -17.12 12.10
C GLU A 173 6.49 -18.35 12.74
N ASP A 174 5.59 -18.98 11.98
CA ASP A 174 4.98 -20.26 12.29
C ASP A 174 4.95 -21.13 11.02
N GLU A 175 4.56 -22.40 11.16
CA GLU A 175 4.43 -23.29 10.02
C GLU A 175 3.19 -22.92 9.18
N CYS A 176 3.36 -22.82 7.86
CA CYS A 176 2.21 -22.65 6.98
C CYS A 176 1.24 -23.85 7.11
N PRO A 177 -0.07 -23.63 7.32
CA PRO A 177 -1.03 -24.70 7.59
C PRO A 177 -1.40 -25.53 6.35
N TYR A 178 -0.77 -25.24 5.22
CA TYR A 178 -0.91 -25.97 3.98
C TYR A 178 0.30 -26.86 3.77
N GLU A 179 0.04 -28.13 3.45
CA GLU A 179 1.10 -29.04 3.00
C GLU A 179 1.73 -28.51 1.70
N GLU A 180 3.01 -28.82 1.46
CA GLU A 180 3.71 -28.48 0.21
C GLU A 180 2.99 -29.01 -1.03
N SER A 181 2.30 -30.16 -0.90
CA SER A 181 1.50 -30.80 -1.96
C SER A 181 0.21 -30.06 -2.29
N THR A 182 -0.20 -29.07 -1.49
CA THR A 182 -1.45 -28.33 -1.76
C THR A 182 -1.28 -27.51 -3.03
N GLU A 183 -2.17 -27.74 -4.00
CA GLU A 183 -2.24 -26.89 -5.20
C GLU A 183 -2.39 -25.42 -4.82
N ALA A 184 -1.55 -24.54 -5.39
CA ALA A 184 -1.60 -23.10 -5.15
C ALA A 184 -3.02 -22.54 -5.34
N SER A 185 -3.74 -23.02 -6.35
CA SER A 185 -5.13 -22.63 -6.64
C SER A 185 -6.14 -22.92 -5.52
N ALA A 186 -5.84 -23.86 -4.62
CA ALA A 186 -6.68 -24.22 -3.48
C ALA A 186 -6.33 -23.43 -2.19
N MET A 187 -5.26 -22.63 -2.23
CA MET A 187 -4.82 -21.79 -1.11
C MET A 187 -5.43 -20.38 -1.17
N GLY A 188 -5.48 -19.70 -0.02
CA GLY A 188 -5.91 -18.30 0.11
C GLY A 188 -7.38 -18.02 -0.23
N TYR A 189 -7.92 -16.96 0.36
CA TYR A 189 -9.28 -16.45 0.17
C TYR A 189 -9.44 -15.54 -1.03
N MET A 190 -8.49 -14.63 -1.25
CA MET A 190 -8.57 -13.62 -2.31
C MET A 190 -7.28 -13.58 -3.11
N ARG A 191 -7.36 -13.55 -4.43
CA ARG A 191 -6.18 -13.37 -5.30
C ARG A 191 -6.13 -11.98 -5.90
N VAL A 192 -4.92 -11.52 -6.19
CA VAL A 192 -4.65 -10.31 -6.97
C VAL A 192 -4.16 -10.73 -8.35
N HIS A 193 -4.52 -10.01 -9.41
CA HIS A 193 -3.95 -10.25 -10.74
C HIS A 193 -2.64 -9.45 -10.88
N LEU A 194 -1.52 -10.07 -11.28
CA LEU A 194 -0.20 -9.41 -11.33
C LEU A 194 -0.14 -8.25 -12.33
N GLU A 195 -0.92 -8.34 -13.40
CA GLU A 195 -1.10 -7.27 -14.40
C GLU A 195 -1.62 -5.95 -13.80
N ASP A 196 -2.11 -5.97 -12.55
CA ASP A 196 -2.61 -4.80 -11.84
C ASP A 196 -1.55 -4.10 -10.97
N VAL A 197 -0.31 -4.63 -10.87
CA VAL A 197 0.78 -3.97 -10.13
C VAL A 197 1.54 -3.04 -11.07
N VAL A 198 1.41 -1.74 -10.87
CA VAL A 198 2.05 -0.72 -11.70
C VAL A 198 3.21 -0.08 -10.93
N ARG A 199 4.41 -0.16 -11.52
CA ARG A 199 5.59 0.58 -11.03
C ARG A 199 5.50 2.05 -11.47
N ILE A 200 5.52 2.95 -10.49
CA ILE A 200 5.47 4.40 -10.67
C ILE A 200 6.84 4.98 -10.34
N ARG A 201 7.47 5.62 -11.33
CA ARG A 201 8.76 6.29 -11.13
C ARG A 201 8.68 7.32 -9.99
N PHE A 202 9.79 7.53 -9.28
CA PHE A 202 9.81 8.33 -8.05
C PHE A 202 9.30 9.76 -8.30
N GLU A 203 9.70 10.35 -9.41
CA GLU A 203 9.35 11.71 -9.83
C GLU A 203 7.85 11.87 -10.13
N LEU A 204 7.14 10.75 -10.31
CA LEU A 204 5.73 10.69 -10.63
C LEU A 204 4.85 10.35 -9.42
N LEU A 205 5.43 10.02 -8.25
CA LEU A 205 4.66 9.62 -7.06
C LEU A 205 3.63 10.67 -6.65
N GLU A 206 4.03 11.94 -6.61
CA GLU A 206 3.12 13.04 -6.25
C GLU A 206 1.94 13.16 -7.23
N LYS A 207 2.20 12.92 -8.52
CA LYS A 207 1.16 12.98 -9.57
C LYS A 207 0.14 11.85 -9.42
N TYR A 208 0.60 10.64 -9.08
CA TYR A 208 -0.24 9.44 -9.10
C TYR A 208 -0.81 9.03 -7.74
N VAL A 209 -0.25 9.49 -6.61
CA VAL A 209 -0.72 9.09 -5.27
C VAL A 209 -2.18 9.47 -5.03
N LYS A 210 -2.71 10.48 -5.73
CA LYS A 210 -4.13 10.84 -5.67
C LYS A 210 -5.10 9.74 -6.15
N PHE A 211 -4.63 8.78 -6.95
CA PHE A 211 -5.46 7.72 -7.52
C PHE A 211 -5.51 6.48 -6.62
N SER A 212 -4.38 6.10 -6.02
CA SER A 212 -4.27 4.97 -5.11
C SER A 212 -3.05 5.15 -4.20
N PRO A 213 -3.09 4.61 -2.97
CA PRO A 213 -1.89 4.37 -2.18
C PRO A 213 -0.84 3.54 -2.95
N MET A 214 0.43 3.76 -2.63
CA MET A 214 1.57 3.08 -3.26
C MET A 214 2.51 2.51 -2.20
N LEU A 215 2.96 1.27 -2.38
CA LEU A 215 4.03 0.70 -1.56
C LEU A 215 5.34 1.39 -1.93
N VAL A 216 6.11 1.74 -0.91
CA VAL A 216 7.44 2.33 -1.06
C VAL A 216 8.38 1.74 -0.01
N GLY A 217 9.54 1.28 -0.45
CA GLY A 217 10.70 1.05 0.41
C GLY A 217 11.35 2.38 0.80
N ILE A 218 11.65 2.51 2.09
CA ILE A 218 12.32 3.66 2.70
C ILE A 218 13.57 3.20 3.46
N SER A 219 14.48 4.14 3.65
CA SER A 219 15.55 4.04 4.64
C SER A 219 15.16 4.84 5.88
N THR A 220 15.20 4.24 7.05
CA THR A 220 14.85 4.91 8.30
C THR A 220 15.97 5.85 8.80
N SER A 221 15.60 6.87 9.56
CA SER A 221 16.51 7.76 10.29
C SER A 221 16.75 7.24 11.71
N LEU A 222 17.80 7.73 12.39
CA LEU A 222 18.06 7.33 13.78
C LEU A 222 16.91 7.71 14.73
N GLU A 223 16.20 8.79 14.41
CA GLU A 223 15.05 9.29 15.19
C GLU A 223 13.71 8.68 14.73
N PHE A 224 13.71 7.69 13.83
CA PHE A 224 12.47 7.14 13.27
C PHE A 224 11.58 6.50 14.33
N ASP A 225 12.15 5.66 15.21
CA ASP A 225 11.38 4.96 16.24
C ASP A 225 10.78 5.91 17.28
N GLU A 226 11.42 7.06 17.51
CA GLU A 226 10.98 8.10 18.45
C GLU A 226 10.03 9.14 17.82
N TYR A 227 9.73 9.02 16.53
CA TYR A 227 8.87 9.98 15.84
C TYR A 227 7.50 10.10 16.51
N GLY A 228 7.20 11.30 17.02
CA GLY A 228 5.93 11.63 17.69
C GLY A 228 5.05 12.64 16.96
N GLY A 229 5.49 13.17 15.82
CA GLY A 229 4.68 14.05 14.97
C GLY A 229 5.41 15.21 14.28
N GLY A 230 4.69 15.95 13.46
CA GLY A 230 5.22 17.04 12.63
C GLY A 230 5.96 16.53 11.39
N VAL A 231 6.48 17.44 10.55
CA VAL A 231 7.27 17.05 9.36
C VAL A 231 8.70 16.69 9.77
N HIS A 232 8.98 15.39 9.79
CA HIS A 232 10.30 14.83 10.07
C HIS A 232 11.28 15.19 8.95
N SER A 233 12.49 15.64 9.30
CA SER A 233 13.47 16.11 8.31
C SER A 233 14.08 14.96 7.50
N GLY A 234 14.26 13.79 8.11
CA GLY A 234 14.92 12.62 7.51
C GLY A 234 16.33 12.93 6.99
N SER A 235 16.99 13.95 7.53
CA SER A 235 18.31 14.41 7.06
C SER A 235 19.44 13.40 7.28
N ASP A 236 19.20 12.42 8.12
CA ASP A 236 20.10 11.38 8.60
C ASP A 236 19.64 9.97 8.21
N CYS A 237 18.67 9.85 7.30
CA CYS A 237 18.21 8.55 6.81
C CYS A 237 19.38 7.70 6.34
N SER A 238 19.37 6.43 6.73
CA SER A 238 20.41 5.46 6.41
C SER A 238 20.57 5.30 4.89
N LYS A 239 21.69 4.73 4.43
CA LYS A 239 21.90 4.48 3.00
C LYS A 239 21.24 3.20 2.50
N GLU A 240 20.79 2.35 3.43
CA GLU A 240 20.20 1.05 3.13
C GLU A 240 18.68 1.16 3.26
N GLU A 241 17.97 0.55 2.32
CA GLU A 241 16.53 0.37 2.46
C GLU A 241 16.29 -0.71 3.52
N ASP A 242 15.51 -0.38 4.54
CA ASP A 242 15.29 -1.24 5.71
C ASP A 242 13.80 -1.40 6.07
N HIS A 243 12.91 -0.62 5.45
CA HIS A 243 11.50 -0.62 5.82
C HIS A 243 10.56 -0.35 4.65
N VAL A 244 9.41 -1.04 4.61
CA VAL A 244 8.36 -0.82 3.61
C VAL A 244 7.17 -0.12 4.27
N MET A 245 6.74 0.99 3.67
CA MET A 245 5.56 1.75 4.12
C MET A 245 4.58 1.96 2.98
N LEU A 246 3.37 2.41 3.33
CA LEU A 246 2.35 2.77 2.35
C LEU A 246 2.26 4.29 2.19
N LEU A 247 2.63 4.81 1.02
CA LEU A 247 2.46 6.20 0.63
C LEU A 247 0.99 6.47 0.33
N ILE A 248 0.34 7.29 1.16
CA ILE A 248 -1.11 7.55 1.11
C ILE A 248 -1.48 9.00 0.79
N GLY A 249 -0.49 9.87 0.58
CA GLY A 249 -0.74 11.26 0.26
C GLY A 249 0.46 12.17 0.41
N HIS A 250 0.18 13.47 0.39
CA HIS A 250 1.18 14.52 0.61
C HIS A 250 0.52 15.84 1.02
N GLY A 251 1.32 16.71 1.64
CA GLY A 251 0.86 18.01 2.11
C GLY A 251 2.01 19.00 2.26
N ARG A 252 1.68 20.13 2.88
CA ARG A 252 2.61 21.14 3.37
C ARG A 252 2.24 21.50 4.80
N GLU A 253 3.22 21.55 5.68
CA GLU A 253 3.06 21.92 7.08
C GLU A 253 4.26 22.74 7.51
N ASP A 254 4.01 23.88 8.17
CA ASP A 254 5.04 24.81 8.61
C ASP A 254 6.07 25.19 7.52
N GLY A 255 5.61 25.28 6.26
CA GLY A 255 6.43 25.66 5.10
C GLY A 255 7.25 24.53 4.49
N LYS A 256 7.13 23.30 5.00
CA LYS A 256 7.77 22.09 4.49
C LYS A 256 6.77 21.22 3.74
N ASP A 257 7.13 20.79 2.54
CA ASP A 257 6.35 19.80 1.79
C ASP A 257 6.69 18.42 2.31
N TYR A 258 5.67 17.58 2.54
CA TYR A 258 5.86 16.26 3.11
C TYR A 258 5.12 15.16 2.35
N TRP A 259 5.67 13.96 2.38
CA TRP A 259 4.99 12.70 2.08
C TRP A 259 4.22 12.23 3.30
N LEU A 260 2.97 11.78 3.10
CA LEU A 260 2.16 11.16 4.15
C LEU A 260 2.22 9.65 3.99
N LEU A 261 2.87 8.98 4.93
CA LEU A 261 3.10 7.54 4.93
C LEU A 261 2.32 6.89 6.07
N ARG A 262 1.76 5.71 5.83
CA ARG A 262 1.18 4.85 6.87
C ARG A 262 2.24 3.84 7.31
N ASN A 263 2.41 3.72 8.63
CA ASN A 263 3.30 2.76 9.26
C ASN A 263 2.54 1.52 9.77
N SER A 264 3.31 0.56 10.27
CA SER A 264 2.88 -0.69 10.91
C SER A 264 3.38 -0.82 12.34
N HIS A 265 3.59 0.31 13.05
CA HIS A 265 4.06 0.37 14.44
C HIS A 265 2.92 0.78 15.41
N SER A 266 1.70 0.30 15.18
CA SER A 266 0.48 0.66 15.92
C SER A 266 0.02 2.12 15.73
N VAL A 267 -1.08 2.48 16.39
CA VAL A 267 -1.63 3.85 16.45
C VAL A 267 -0.91 4.74 17.45
N ASP A 268 -0.16 4.17 18.40
CA ASP A 268 0.52 4.94 19.45
C ASP A 268 1.83 5.55 18.96
N TRP A 269 2.35 5.07 17.83
CA TRP A 269 3.53 5.61 17.18
C TRP A 269 3.19 6.76 16.21
N GLY A 270 4.03 7.80 16.16
CA GLY A 270 3.86 8.92 15.23
C GLY A 270 2.55 9.68 15.38
N GLU A 271 1.99 10.13 14.26
CA GLU A 271 0.66 10.77 14.26
C GLU A 271 -0.42 9.72 14.00
N GLU A 272 -0.86 9.02 15.05
CA GLU A 272 -1.86 7.95 14.97
C GLU A 272 -1.45 6.80 14.02
N GLY A 273 -0.16 6.45 14.01
CA GLY A 273 0.45 5.45 13.13
C GLY A 273 0.83 5.97 11.73
N TYR A 274 0.83 7.29 11.53
CA TYR A 274 1.24 7.93 10.29
C TYR A 274 2.50 8.77 10.46
N TYR A 275 3.26 8.86 9.37
CA TYR A 275 4.54 9.53 9.29
C TYR A 275 4.50 10.64 8.24
N LYS A 276 4.91 11.85 8.62
CA LYS A 276 5.13 12.95 7.68
C LYS A 276 6.62 13.11 7.44
N LEU A 277 7.07 12.74 6.26
CA LEU A 277 8.48 12.82 5.86
C LEU A 277 8.69 14.01 4.92
N ASP A 278 9.66 14.89 5.20
CA ASP A 278 10.06 15.96 4.29
C ASP A 278 10.40 15.39 2.91
N LYS A 279 9.78 15.92 1.85
CA LYS A 279 10.01 15.44 0.49
C LYS A 279 11.46 15.59 0.04
N LYS A 280 12.21 16.50 0.65
CA LYS A 280 13.64 16.74 0.36
C LYS A 280 14.57 15.78 1.09
N ALA A 281 14.06 14.96 2.00
CA ALA A 281 14.86 14.06 2.82
C ALA A 281 15.58 12.99 1.99
N GLY A 282 14.98 12.57 0.87
CA GLY A 282 15.54 11.51 0.02
C GLY A 282 15.54 10.11 0.67
N CYS A 283 14.68 9.89 1.67
CA CYS A 283 14.61 8.61 2.38
C CYS A 283 13.76 7.54 1.68
N ILE A 284 12.89 7.92 0.74
CA ILE A 284 12.22 6.95 -0.13
C ILE A 284 13.27 6.46 -1.12
N ARG A 285 13.63 5.17 -1.05
CA ARG A 285 14.72 4.56 -1.83
C ARG A 285 14.24 3.85 -3.09
N THR A 286 12.93 3.66 -3.21
CA THR A 286 12.30 2.89 -4.28
C THR A 286 11.38 3.74 -5.17
N HIS A 287 10.97 3.12 -6.28
CA HIS A 287 9.77 3.52 -6.99
C HIS A 287 8.52 3.11 -6.20
N GLY A 288 7.38 3.72 -6.53
CA GLY A 288 6.10 3.35 -5.94
C GLY A 288 5.51 2.16 -6.66
N TYR A 289 4.94 1.23 -5.92
CA TYR A 289 4.17 0.11 -6.48
C TYR A 289 2.70 0.32 -6.14
N MET A 290 1.91 0.56 -7.19
CA MET A 290 0.49 0.87 -7.09
C MET A 290 -0.32 -0.34 -7.54
N PHE A 291 -1.36 -0.69 -6.77
CA PHE A 291 -2.35 -1.66 -7.22
C PHE A 291 -3.47 -0.90 -7.94
N GLY A 292 -3.55 -1.05 -9.27
CA GLY A 292 -4.61 -0.51 -10.09
C GLY A 292 -4.18 0.26 -11.34
N THR A 293 -5.17 0.66 -12.13
CA THR A 293 -4.96 0.99 -13.54
C THR A 293 -4.54 2.45 -13.70
N SER A 294 -3.54 2.69 -14.55
CA SER A 294 -2.99 4.03 -14.80
C SER A 294 -3.89 4.97 -15.60
N ASN A 295 -5.10 4.56 -16.05
CA ASN A 295 -5.84 5.31 -17.07
C ASN A 295 -7.38 5.35 -16.93
N GLY A 296 -7.96 5.03 -15.77
CA GLY A 296 -9.42 5.12 -15.58
C GLY A 296 -10.26 4.20 -16.49
N LYS A 297 -9.62 3.32 -17.28
CA LYS A 297 -10.28 2.14 -17.83
C LYS A 297 -10.63 1.27 -16.63
N LYS A 298 -11.89 0.86 -16.53
CA LYS A 298 -12.35 -0.16 -15.57
C LYS A 298 -11.70 -1.50 -15.90
N THR A 299 -10.40 -1.65 -15.70
CA THR A 299 -9.87 -2.96 -15.37
C THR A 299 -10.32 -3.14 -13.93
N ARG A 300 -11.38 -3.95 -13.77
CA ARG A 300 -11.76 -4.48 -12.46
C ARG A 300 -10.48 -5.05 -11.90
N ILE A 301 -9.89 -4.46 -10.86
CA ILE A 301 -8.89 -5.19 -10.11
C ILE A 301 -9.71 -6.29 -9.46
N SER A 302 -9.77 -7.43 -10.11
CA SER A 302 -10.72 -8.44 -9.71
C SER A 302 -10.05 -9.21 -8.59
N ALA A 303 -9.99 -8.56 -7.42
CA ALA A 303 -9.73 -9.23 -6.17
C ALA A 303 -10.89 -10.21 -5.96
N LYS A 304 -10.78 -11.35 -6.63
CA LYS A 304 -11.83 -12.35 -6.71
C LYS A 304 -11.61 -13.31 -5.56
N GLN A 305 -12.73 -13.62 -4.92
CA GLN A 305 -12.76 -14.77 -4.05
C GLN A 305 -12.25 -15.97 -4.85
N ASN A 306 -11.33 -16.71 -4.27
CA ASN A 306 -10.87 -17.94 -4.84
C ASN A 306 -12.07 -18.91 -4.90
N GLU A 307 -12.53 -19.24 -6.11
CA GLU A 307 -13.67 -20.13 -6.33
C GLU A 307 -13.41 -21.56 -5.83
N LYS A 308 -12.14 -21.95 -5.71
CA LYS A 308 -11.70 -23.22 -5.12
C LYS A 308 -11.47 -23.12 -3.60
N ASN A 309 -11.57 -21.94 -3.01
CA ASN A 309 -11.48 -21.78 -1.55
C ASN A 309 -12.74 -22.34 -0.90
N ASN A 310 -12.62 -23.57 -0.40
CA ASN A 310 -13.61 -24.15 0.47
C ASN A 310 -13.32 -23.75 1.93
N ARG A 311 -13.96 -22.66 2.37
CA ARG A 311 -13.86 -22.11 3.73
C ARG A 311 -13.93 -23.17 4.83
N LYS A 312 -14.75 -24.22 4.67
CA LYS A 312 -14.87 -25.32 5.66
C LYS A 312 -13.59 -26.16 5.77
N ILE A 313 -12.87 -26.35 4.66
CA ILE A 313 -11.60 -27.09 4.64
C ILE A 313 -10.52 -26.28 5.34
N ILE A 314 -10.47 -24.97 5.12
CA ILE A 314 -9.51 -24.07 5.77
C ILE A 314 -9.77 -24.00 7.28
N GLU A 315 -11.02 -23.73 7.67
CA GLU A 315 -11.40 -23.72 9.10
C GLU A 315 -11.09 -25.06 9.78
N ARG A 316 -11.27 -26.18 9.07
CA ARG A 316 -10.89 -27.50 9.59
C ARG A 316 -9.38 -27.66 9.69
N ARG A 317 -8.61 -27.35 8.65
CA ARG A 317 -7.14 -27.47 8.63
C ARG A 317 -6.51 -26.59 9.69
N TYR A 318 -7.00 -25.37 9.84
CA TYR A 318 -6.54 -24.45 10.88
C TYR A 318 -6.90 -24.95 12.29
N LYS A 319 -8.12 -25.47 12.50
CA LYS A 319 -8.47 -26.12 13.77
C LYS A 319 -7.58 -27.33 14.05
N GLU A 320 -7.33 -28.18 13.07
CA GLU A 320 -6.42 -29.32 13.19
C GLU A 320 -5.00 -28.87 13.50
N PHE A 321 -4.52 -27.81 12.86
CA PHE A 321 -3.22 -27.19 13.14
C PHE A 321 -3.14 -26.65 14.58
N LEU A 322 -4.12 -25.86 15.01
CA LEU A 322 -4.19 -25.34 16.39
C LEU A 322 -4.24 -26.47 17.43
N LEU A 323 -4.92 -27.58 17.13
CA LEU A 323 -4.96 -28.75 18.00
C LEU A 323 -3.59 -29.46 18.09
N ARG A 324 -2.83 -29.51 16.99
CA ARG A 324 -1.47 -30.07 16.98
C ARG A 324 -0.47 -29.21 17.74
N THR A 325 -0.54 -27.89 17.61
CA THR A 325 0.38 -26.98 18.32
C THR A 325 0.09 -26.91 19.82
N THR A 326 -1.18 -27.05 20.22
CA THR A 326 -1.56 -27.12 21.64
C THR A 326 -1.25 -28.46 22.30
N SER A 327 -1.22 -29.58 21.56
CA SER A 327 -0.80 -30.88 22.13
C SER A 327 0.70 -30.94 22.41
N VAL A 328 1.53 -30.28 21.58
CA VAL A 328 2.99 -30.24 21.79
C VAL A 328 3.38 -29.37 22.99
N ALA A 329 2.56 -28.39 23.37
CA ALA A 329 2.81 -27.52 24.52
C ALA A 329 2.49 -28.16 25.90
N ASN A 330 1.81 -29.31 25.95
CA ASN A 330 1.41 -29.99 27.20
C ASN A 330 2.28 -31.22 27.55
N ASP A 331 3.23 -31.58 26.70
CA ASP A 331 4.18 -32.70 26.93
C ASP A 331 5.62 -32.21 27.25
N GLY A 332 5.77 -30.93 27.64
CA GLY A 332 7.06 -30.29 27.96
C GLY A 332 7.28 -30.04 29.45
#